data_AF-A0AAW0CZ32-F1
#
_entry.id   AF-A0AAW0CZ32-F1
#
_cell.length_a   1.000
_cell.length_b   1.000
_cell.length_c   1.000
_cell.angle_alpha   90.00
_cell.angle_beta   90.00
_cell.angle_gamma   90.00
#
_symmetry.space_group_name_H-M   'P 1'
#
loop_
_entity.id
_entity.type
_entity.pdbx_description
1 polymer ?
#
loop_
_entity_poly.entity_id
_entity_poly.type
_entity_poly.pdbx_seq_one_letter_code
_entity_poly.pdbx_strand_id
1 'polypeptide(L)'
;MAGEVVAVGDDVTSFQVGDRVSANVMVDHISGPPTPETKASCMSGEKVDGVLTEYRVLPEHSLVHLPEHLSYEEGSTLPYALGLLFNVYAMNLPTGQTVLVMGTSAVSLFALQFASASGATVIATSSSGEKLEFAMKLGAKYGIDYVKNKAWEREVLRITNGVGVDHVVEVGGPGTWMQSLAALKYDGELHVVGAQAEARYCQVYILTHL
;
A
#
# COMPACT_ATOMS: atom_id res chain seq x y z
N MET A 1 11.43 3.18 5.72
CA MET A 1 12.82 3.29 6.20
C MET A 1 13.16 2.11 7.08
N ALA A 2 14.43 1.75 7.17
CA ALA A 2 14.97 0.87 8.19
C ALA A 2 16.42 1.27 8.46
N GLY A 3 16.90 1.09 9.69
CA GLY A 3 18.24 1.51 10.08
C GLY A 3 18.64 0.97 11.45
N GLU A 4 19.79 1.41 11.93
CA GLU A 4 20.36 1.06 13.22
C GLU A 4 20.28 2.24 14.18
N VAL A 5 19.97 1.97 15.45
CA VAL A 5 20.03 2.98 16.51
C VAL A 5 21.49 3.28 16.84
N VAL A 6 21.94 4.49 16.57
CA VAL A 6 23.33 4.93 16.83
C VAL A 6 23.49 5.76 18.11
N ALA A 7 22.38 6.29 18.64
CA ALA A 7 22.33 7.04 19.89
C ALA A 7 20.89 7.03 20.43
N VAL A 8 20.74 7.18 21.75
CA VAL A 8 19.45 7.29 22.43
C VAL A 8 19.48 8.47 23.41
N GLY A 9 18.33 9.09 23.65
CA GLY A 9 18.17 10.11 24.70
C GLY A 9 18.02 9.47 26.09
N ASP A 10 18.23 10.26 27.14
CA ASP A 10 18.22 9.78 28.54
C ASP A 10 16.89 9.15 28.97
N ASP A 11 15.78 9.58 28.37
CA ASP A 11 14.41 9.11 28.68
C ASP A 11 13.96 7.91 27.84
N VAL A 12 14.77 7.43 26.88
CA VAL A 12 14.43 6.28 26.02
C VAL A 12 14.60 4.98 26.79
N THR A 13 13.60 4.09 26.71
CA THR A 13 13.58 2.83 27.49
C THR A 13 13.37 1.55 26.68
N SER A 14 12.86 1.68 25.46
CA SER A 14 12.44 0.58 24.59
C SER A 14 13.50 0.20 23.55
N PHE A 15 14.52 1.05 23.35
CA PHE A 15 15.57 0.85 22.36
C PHE A 15 16.95 1.16 22.95
N GLN A 16 17.97 0.52 22.38
CA GLN A 16 19.37 0.72 22.71
C GLN A 16 20.22 0.82 21.44
N VAL A 17 21.46 1.32 21.59
CA VAL A 17 22.42 1.39 20.49
C VAL A 17 22.66 -0.01 19.90
N GLY A 18 22.64 -0.11 18.58
CA GLY A 18 22.75 -1.36 17.83
C GLY A 18 21.42 -2.00 17.44
N ASP A 19 20.29 -1.52 17.98
CA ASP A 19 18.98 -2.06 17.61
C ASP A 19 18.65 -1.76 16.16
N ARG A 20 18.16 -2.78 15.46
CA ARG A 20 17.64 -2.67 14.10
C ARG A 20 16.18 -2.22 14.17
N VAL A 21 15.86 -1.11 13.54
CA VAL A 21 14.53 -0.49 13.63
C VAL A 21 13.95 -0.12 12.28
N SER A 22 12.62 -0.06 12.25
CA SER A 22 11.83 0.59 11.22
C SER A 22 10.91 1.63 11.87
N ALA A 23 10.37 2.57 11.11
CA ALA A 23 9.59 3.67 11.66
C ALA A 23 8.27 3.82 10.91
N ASN A 24 7.20 4.13 11.64
CA ASN A 24 5.94 4.52 11.04
C ASN A 24 6.11 5.84 10.26
N VAL A 25 5.54 5.92 9.04
CA VAL A 25 5.65 7.11 8.19
C VAL A 25 4.88 8.31 8.78
N MET A 26 3.74 8.06 9.42
CA MET A 26 3.02 9.03 10.24
C MET A 26 3.45 8.84 11.69
N VAL A 27 4.49 9.56 12.12
CA VAL A 27 5.23 9.24 13.35
C VAL A 27 4.35 9.28 14.61
N ASP A 28 3.28 10.08 14.61
CA ASP A 28 2.36 10.19 15.74
C ASP A 28 1.06 9.38 15.57
N HIS A 29 0.91 8.63 14.47
CA HIS A 29 -0.24 7.75 14.28
C HIS A 29 -0.01 6.40 14.97
N ILE A 30 -0.37 6.30 16.24
CA ILE A 30 -0.21 5.06 17.02
C ILE A 30 -1.36 4.08 16.78
N SER A 31 -2.60 4.58 16.76
CA SER A 31 -3.80 3.74 16.60
C SER A 31 -5.03 4.56 16.17
N GLY A 32 -6.08 3.85 15.78
CA GLY A 32 -7.37 4.43 15.39
C GLY A 32 -7.36 5.07 13.99
N PRO A 33 -8.46 5.74 13.60
CA PRO A 33 -8.53 6.46 12.33
C PRO A 33 -7.50 7.61 12.27
N PRO A 34 -6.93 7.91 11.09
CA PRO A 34 -6.03 9.05 10.95
C PRO A 34 -6.76 10.38 11.21
N THR A 35 -6.10 11.29 11.92
CA THR A 35 -6.58 12.66 12.17
C THR A 35 -5.76 13.68 11.39
N PRO A 36 -6.21 14.95 11.27
CA PRO A 36 -5.40 16.02 10.69
C PRO A 36 -4.03 16.15 11.38
N GLU A 37 -3.98 15.94 12.69
CA GLU A 37 -2.76 15.99 13.51
C GLU A 37 -1.82 14.85 13.14
N THR A 38 -2.31 13.60 13.12
CA THR A 38 -1.46 12.45 12.76
C THR A 38 -0.99 12.53 11.31
N LYS A 39 -1.82 13.07 10.40
CA LYS A 39 -1.43 13.33 9.01
C LYS A 39 -0.34 14.40 8.92
N ALA A 40 -0.38 15.43 9.76
CA ALA A 40 0.65 16.47 9.80
C ALA A 40 2.02 15.94 10.28
N SER A 41 2.04 14.82 11.01
CA SER A 41 3.25 14.11 11.43
C SER A 41 3.90 13.26 10.32
N CYS A 42 3.30 13.20 9.13
CA CYS A 42 3.83 12.40 8.02
C CYS A 42 5.20 12.91 7.58
N MET A 43 6.19 12.01 7.49
CA MET A 43 7.54 12.27 6.95
C MET A 43 7.54 12.45 5.42
N SER A 44 6.69 13.35 4.91
CA SER A 44 6.52 13.65 3.49
C SER A 44 7.54 14.64 2.95
N GLY A 45 8.30 15.31 3.82
CA GLY A 45 9.14 16.44 3.46
C GLY A 45 8.42 17.79 3.40
N GLU A 46 7.12 17.84 3.74
CA GLU A 46 6.37 19.10 3.84
C GLU A 46 6.53 19.75 5.23
N LYS A 47 5.98 19.11 6.26
CA LYS A 47 6.00 19.59 7.65
C LYS A 47 7.01 18.85 8.53
N VAL A 48 7.27 17.61 8.18
CA VAL A 48 8.26 16.74 8.84
C VAL A 48 9.22 16.28 7.76
N ASP A 49 10.52 16.51 7.97
CA ASP A 49 11.52 16.08 6.98
C ASP A 49 11.45 14.57 6.74
N GLY A 50 11.75 14.19 5.50
CA GLY A 50 11.86 12.82 5.09
C GLY A 50 13.09 12.11 5.67
N VAL A 51 13.29 10.89 5.21
CA VAL A 51 14.30 9.94 5.70
C VAL A 51 15.46 9.73 4.73
N LEU A 52 15.52 10.50 3.64
CA LEU A 52 16.62 10.42 2.66
C LEU A 52 17.83 11.24 3.16
N THR A 53 18.43 10.77 4.24
CA THR A 53 19.53 11.39 4.98
C THR A 53 20.36 10.29 5.65
N GLU A 54 21.63 10.56 5.96
CA GLU A 54 22.50 9.61 6.68
C GLU A 54 22.03 9.38 8.12
N TYR A 55 21.46 10.42 8.75
CA TYR A 55 20.96 10.37 10.12
C TYR A 55 19.59 11.05 10.23
N ARG A 56 18.71 10.45 11.04
CA ARG A 56 17.40 11.01 11.39
C ARG A 56 17.12 10.81 12.87
N VAL A 57 16.57 11.84 13.51
CA VAL A 57 16.05 11.76 14.88
C VAL A 57 14.55 11.51 14.80
N LEU A 58 14.09 10.47 15.50
CA LEU A 58 12.69 10.08 15.56
C LEU A 58 12.29 9.82 17.01
N PRO A 59 11.03 10.10 17.39
CA PRO A 59 10.56 9.78 18.73
C PRO A 59 10.45 8.27 18.91
N GLU A 60 10.74 7.80 20.12
CA GLU A 60 10.74 6.38 20.52
C GLU A 60 9.44 5.67 20.09
N HIS A 61 8.28 6.31 20.31
CA HIS A 61 6.97 5.73 19.99
C HIS A 61 6.71 5.48 18.51
N SER A 62 7.50 6.09 17.61
CA SER A 62 7.36 5.92 16.16
C SER A 62 8.16 4.74 15.62
N LEU A 63 9.05 4.15 16.44
CA LEU A 63 9.94 3.07 16.06
C LEU A 63 9.37 1.71 16.43
N VAL A 64 9.74 0.70 15.63
CA VAL A 64 9.51 -0.72 15.89
C VAL A 64 10.77 -1.49 15.57
N HIS A 65 11.02 -2.60 16.27
CA HIS A 65 12.12 -3.50 15.91
C HIS A 65 11.90 -4.09 14.53
N LEU A 66 12.97 -4.06 13.73
CA LEU A 66 12.99 -4.70 12.43
C LEU A 66 13.08 -6.22 12.64
N PRO A 67 12.20 -7.05 12.02
CA PRO A 67 12.30 -8.49 12.12
C PRO A 67 13.68 -9.01 11.70
N GLU A 68 14.27 -9.91 12.51
CA GLU A 68 15.65 -10.35 12.35
C GLU A 68 15.97 -10.91 10.95
N HIS A 69 14.99 -11.60 10.36
CA HIS A 69 15.14 -12.27 9.06
C HIS A 69 15.07 -11.32 7.85
N LEU A 70 14.69 -10.05 8.04
CA LEU A 70 14.64 -9.07 6.96
C LEU A 70 15.92 -8.26 6.90
N SER A 71 16.41 -7.97 5.70
CA SER A 71 17.47 -6.98 5.48
C SER A 71 16.96 -5.54 5.74
N TYR A 72 17.86 -4.56 5.77
CA TYR A 72 17.44 -3.16 5.86
C TYR A 72 16.67 -2.72 4.61
N GLU A 73 17.08 -3.18 3.43
CA GLU A 73 16.40 -2.91 2.16
C GLU A 73 14.97 -3.45 2.20
N GLU A 74 14.79 -4.71 2.61
CA GLU A 74 13.46 -5.33 2.73
C GLU A 74 12.62 -4.63 3.79
N GLY A 75 13.19 -4.42 4.98
CA GLY A 75 12.57 -3.72 6.09
C GLY A 75 12.12 -2.30 5.75
N SER A 76 12.87 -1.62 4.88
CA SER A 76 12.57 -0.24 4.49
C SER A 76 11.23 -0.08 3.77
N THR A 77 10.72 -1.16 3.17
CA THR A 77 9.47 -1.21 2.42
C THR A 77 8.22 -1.28 3.32
N LEU A 78 8.38 -1.82 4.54
CA LEU A 78 7.26 -2.14 5.42
C LEU A 78 6.44 -0.91 5.84
N PRO A 79 7.03 0.23 6.26
CA PRO A 79 6.24 1.35 6.77
C PRO A 79 5.20 1.89 5.79
N TYR A 80 5.55 1.93 4.51
CA TYR A 80 4.65 2.42 3.47
C TYR A 80 3.59 1.38 3.10
N ALA A 81 3.95 0.10 3.14
CA ALA A 81 3.04 -1.01 2.95
C ALA A 81 2.00 -1.13 4.07
N LEU A 82 2.45 -0.97 5.33
CA LEU A 82 1.65 -1.12 6.55
C LEU A 82 0.64 0.03 6.73
N GLY A 83 1.02 1.27 6.41
CA GLY A 83 0.09 2.41 6.47
C GLY A 83 -1.09 2.27 5.50
N LEU A 84 -0.90 1.55 4.40
CA LEU A 84 -1.90 1.32 3.38
C LEU A 84 -2.77 0.09 3.67
N LEU A 85 -2.13 -0.92 4.25
CA LEU A 85 -2.75 -2.08 4.86
C LEU A 85 -3.80 -1.70 5.90
N PHE A 86 -3.72 -0.55 6.56
CA PHE A 86 -4.75 -0.10 7.49
C PHE A 86 -6.14 -0.02 6.81
N ASN A 87 -6.18 0.33 5.51
CA ASN A 87 -7.41 0.29 4.70
C ASN A 87 -7.83 -1.14 4.35
N VAL A 88 -6.86 -2.06 4.18
CA VAL A 88 -7.12 -3.50 3.91
C VAL A 88 -7.53 -4.24 5.19
N TYR A 89 -7.00 -3.88 6.36
CA TYR A 89 -7.40 -4.41 7.67
C TYR A 89 -8.74 -3.85 8.14
N ALA A 90 -9.11 -2.64 7.71
CA ALA A 90 -10.46 -2.13 7.88
C ALA A 90 -11.53 -3.00 7.18
N MET A 91 -11.14 -3.89 6.26
CA MET A 91 -12.03 -4.86 5.59
C MET A 91 -12.45 -6.06 6.46
N ASN A 92 -12.05 -6.14 7.75
CA ASN A 92 -12.29 -7.32 8.60
C ASN A 92 -11.83 -8.62 7.92
N LEU A 93 -10.50 -8.81 7.81
CA LEU A 93 -9.80 -10.02 7.30
C LEU A 93 -10.63 -10.87 6.30
N PRO A 94 -10.39 -10.76 4.97
CA PRO A 94 -11.26 -11.28 3.92
C PRO A 94 -11.24 -12.81 3.75
N THR A 95 -11.38 -13.56 4.84
CA THR A 95 -11.33 -15.02 4.87
C THR A 95 -12.48 -15.60 4.06
N GLY A 96 -12.18 -16.39 3.04
CA GLY A 96 -13.18 -16.98 2.15
C GLY A 96 -13.85 -15.99 1.18
N GLN A 97 -13.47 -14.72 1.21
CA GLN A 97 -13.94 -13.69 0.29
C GLN A 97 -13.07 -13.66 -0.98
N THR A 98 -13.53 -12.94 -1.99
CA THR A 98 -12.80 -12.68 -3.24
C THR A 98 -12.33 -11.23 -3.28
N VAL A 99 -11.04 -11.02 -3.55
CA VAL A 99 -10.41 -9.70 -3.62
C VAL A 99 -9.84 -9.49 -5.01
N LEU A 100 -10.22 -8.40 -5.67
CA LEU A 100 -9.57 -7.92 -6.88
C LEU A 100 -8.48 -6.92 -6.50
N VAL A 101 -7.25 -7.18 -6.92
CA VAL A 101 -6.11 -6.28 -6.74
C VAL A 101 -5.68 -5.75 -8.10
N MET A 102 -5.71 -4.42 -8.26
CA MET A 102 -5.36 -3.78 -9.52
C MET A 102 -3.88 -3.40 -9.57
N GLY A 103 -3.22 -3.75 -10.68
CA GLY A 103 -1.81 -3.45 -10.91
C GLY A 103 -0.85 -4.27 -10.04
N THR A 104 0.44 -3.96 -10.17
CA THR A 104 1.53 -4.62 -9.44
C THR A 104 2.50 -3.61 -8.83
N SER A 105 1.96 -2.51 -8.30
CA SER A 105 2.74 -1.59 -7.46
C SER A 105 3.02 -2.27 -6.10
N ALA A 106 3.94 -1.72 -5.30
CA ALA A 106 4.21 -2.25 -3.97
C ALA A 106 2.92 -2.39 -3.13
N VAL A 107 2.09 -1.35 -3.16
CA VAL A 107 0.72 -1.31 -2.64
C VAL A 107 -0.09 -2.56 -3.00
N SER A 108 -0.22 -2.82 -4.30
CA SER A 108 -1.01 -3.93 -4.82
C SER A 108 -0.42 -5.28 -4.40
N LEU A 109 0.91 -5.43 -4.46
CA LEU A 109 1.57 -6.68 -4.09
C LEU A 109 1.48 -7.00 -2.60
N PHE A 110 1.50 -5.99 -1.74
CA PHE A 110 1.22 -6.18 -0.32
C PHE A 110 -0.24 -6.57 -0.09
N ALA A 111 -1.20 -5.85 -0.68
CA ALA A 111 -2.62 -6.18 -0.55
C ALA A 111 -2.93 -7.62 -1.02
N LEU A 112 -2.33 -8.05 -2.13
CA LEU A 112 -2.41 -9.42 -2.63
C LEU A 112 -1.92 -10.43 -1.59
N GLN A 113 -0.71 -10.22 -1.04
CA GLN A 113 -0.13 -11.15 -0.07
C GLN A 113 -0.94 -11.21 1.22
N PHE A 114 -1.43 -10.07 1.73
CA PHE A 114 -2.26 -10.05 2.94
C PHE A 114 -3.62 -10.70 2.74
N ALA A 115 -4.29 -10.43 1.61
CA ALA A 115 -5.56 -11.07 1.28
C ALA A 115 -5.38 -12.58 1.11
N SER A 116 -4.34 -13.01 0.37
CA SER A 116 -4.03 -14.43 0.17
C SER A 116 -3.69 -15.14 1.49
N ALA A 117 -2.84 -14.53 2.33
CA ALA A 117 -2.49 -15.05 3.65
C ALA A 117 -3.69 -15.11 4.61
N SER A 118 -4.71 -14.26 4.40
CA SER A 118 -5.98 -14.29 5.13
C SER A 118 -6.95 -15.37 4.61
N GLY A 119 -6.59 -16.13 3.57
CA GLY A 119 -7.45 -17.15 2.98
C GLY A 119 -8.46 -16.62 1.96
N ALA A 120 -8.26 -15.41 1.43
CA ALA A 120 -9.07 -14.88 0.34
C ALA A 120 -8.69 -15.50 -1.01
N THR A 121 -9.63 -15.52 -1.95
CA THR A 121 -9.32 -15.74 -3.36
C THR A 121 -8.92 -14.41 -4.01
N VAL A 122 -7.65 -14.28 -4.41
CA VAL A 122 -7.16 -13.04 -5.03
C VAL A 122 -7.15 -13.13 -6.57
N ILE A 123 -7.73 -12.12 -7.22
CA ILE A 123 -7.64 -11.88 -8.66
C ILE A 123 -6.74 -10.67 -8.87
N ALA A 124 -5.67 -10.79 -9.66
CA ALA A 124 -4.76 -9.69 -9.97
C ALA A 124 -4.98 -9.15 -11.39
N THR A 125 -4.83 -7.85 -11.61
CA THR A 125 -4.78 -7.27 -12.97
C THR A 125 -3.43 -6.64 -13.28
N SER A 126 -2.97 -6.74 -14.54
CA SER A 126 -1.74 -6.09 -15.01
C SER A 126 -1.76 -5.90 -16.52
N SER A 127 -0.89 -5.04 -17.05
CA SER A 127 -0.63 -4.92 -18.49
C SER A 127 0.47 -5.86 -18.99
N SER A 128 1.06 -6.68 -18.11
CA SER A 128 2.18 -7.57 -18.44
C SER A 128 1.92 -8.98 -17.93
N GLY A 129 2.06 -9.96 -18.82
CA GLY A 129 1.99 -11.39 -18.48
C GLY A 129 3.04 -11.80 -17.46
N GLU A 130 4.28 -11.32 -17.61
CA GLU A 130 5.37 -11.59 -16.66
C GLU A 130 5.04 -11.09 -15.24
N LYS A 131 4.44 -9.90 -15.14
CA LYS A 131 3.99 -9.33 -13.86
C LYS A 131 2.84 -10.14 -13.25
N LEU A 132 1.95 -10.69 -14.08
CA LEU A 132 0.91 -11.60 -13.62
C LEU A 132 1.51 -12.92 -13.12
N GLU A 133 2.45 -13.53 -13.85
CA GLU A 133 3.15 -14.74 -13.40
C GLU A 133 3.86 -14.51 -12.05
N PHE A 134 4.46 -13.34 -11.85
CA PHE A 134 5.01 -12.96 -10.56
C PHE A 134 3.93 -12.82 -9.47
N ALA A 135 2.80 -12.17 -9.78
CA ALA A 135 1.67 -12.06 -8.85
C ALA A 135 1.10 -13.44 -8.46
N MET A 136 1.09 -14.41 -9.38
CA MET A 136 0.69 -15.80 -9.09
C MET A 136 1.62 -16.44 -8.06
N LYS A 137 2.94 -16.23 -8.16
CA LYS A 137 3.92 -16.72 -7.18
C LYS A 137 3.72 -16.11 -5.78
N LEU A 138 3.13 -14.93 -5.70
CA LEU A 138 2.84 -14.22 -4.45
C LEU A 138 1.48 -14.58 -3.84
N GLY A 139 0.69 -15.44 -4.49
CA GLY A 139 -0.57 -15.94 -3.95
C GLY A 139 -1.84 -15.47 -4.66
N ALA A 140 -1.75 -14.82 -5.83
CA ALA A 140 -2.91 -14.65 -6.69
C ALA A 140 -3.40 -16.01 -7.22
N LYS A 141 -4.72 -16.19 -7.28
CA LYS A 141 -5.36 -17.37 -7.87
C LYS A 141 -5.69 -17.19 -9.35
N TYR A 142 -5.92 -15.95 -9.76
CA TYR A 142 -6.20 -15.59 -11.15
C TYR A 142 -5.48 -14.30 -11.55
N GLY A 143 -5.12 -14.19 -12.82
CA GLY A 143 -4.51 -13.00 -13.41
C GLY A 143 -5.26 -12.54 -14.66
N ILE A 144 -5.50 -11.23 -14.79
CA ILE A 144 -6.18 -10.63 -15.93
C ILE A 144 -5.28 -9.59 -16.60
N ASP A 145 -4.99 -9.81 -17.88
CA ASP A 145 -4.30 -8.84 -18.72
C ASP A 145 -5.29 -7.80 -19.25
N TYR A 146 -5.31 -6.59 -18.67
CA TYR A 146 -6.26 -5.54 -19.05
C TYR A 146 -5.93 -4.86 -20.38
N VAL A 147 -4.75 -5.13 -20.98
CA VAL A 147 -4.42 -4.67 -22.34
C VAL A 147 -5.10 -5.57 -23.37
N LYS A 148 -5.05 -6.89 -23.13
CA LYS A 148 -5.74 -7.88 -23.98
C LYS A 148 -7.24 -7.92 -23.74
N ASN A 149 -7.67 -7.71 -22.50
CA ASN A 149 -9.07 -7.66 -22.13
C ASN A 149 -9.44 -6.30 -21.55
N LYS A 150 -9.91 -5.40 -22.42
CA LYS A 150 -10.34 -4.06 -22.01
C LYS A 150 -11.58 -4.07 -21.12
N ALA A 151 -12.42 -5.09 -21.24
CA ALA A 151 -13.59 -5.32 -20.40
C ALA A 151 -13.26 -6.31 -19.28
N TRP A 152 -12.18 -6.03 -18.54
CA TRP A 152 -11.67 -6.93 -17.50
C TRP A 152 -12.69 -7.19 -16.39
N GLU A 153 -13.64 -6.27 -16.15
CA GLU A 153 -14.72 -6.46 -15.18
C GLU A 153 -15.61 -7.66 -15.56
N ARG A 154 -15.82 -7.90 -16.86
CA ARG A 154 -16.56 -9.07 -17.34
C ARG A 154 -15.82 -10.37 -17.08
N GLU A 155 -14.49 -10.33 -17.13
CA GLU A 155 -13.66 -11.48 -16.81
C GLU A 155 -13.66 -11.77 -15.32
N VAL A 156 -13.66 -10.73 -14.48
CA VAL A 156 -13.88 -10.89 -13.04
C VAL A 156 -15.23 -11.54 -12.76
N LEU A 157 -16.31 -11.07 -13.40
CA LEU A 157 -17.63 -11.69 -13.29
C LEU A 157 -17.61 -13.14 -13.78
N ARG A 158 -16.95 -13.43 -14.91
CA ARG A 158 -16.81 -14.81 -15.41
C ARG A 158 -16.10 -15.73 -14.41
N ILE A 159 -14.99 -15.27 -13.81
CA ILE A 159 -14.23 -16.02 -12.80
C ILE A 159 -15.06 -16.26 -11.54
N THR A 160 -15.92 -15.31 -11.17
CA THR A 160 -16.77 -15.34 -9.98
C THR A 160 -18.19 -15.83 -10.24
N ASN A 161 -18.43 -16.52 -11.37
CA ASN A 161 -19.75 -17.06 -11.75
C ASN A 161 -20.90 -16.02 -11.75
N GLY A 162 -20.59 -14.78 -12.14
CA GLY A 162 -21.51 -13.66 -12.22
C GLY A 162 -21.77 -12.96 -10.88
N VAL A 163 -21.14 -13.40 -9.79
CA VAL A 163 -21.36 -12.84 -8.45
C VAL A 163 -20.62 -11.51 -8.26
N GLY A 164 -19.38 -11.41 -8.75
CA GLY A 164 -18.48 -10.28 -8.46
C GLY A 164 -17.59 -10.53 -7.25
N VAL A 165 -16.71 -9.56 -6.93
CA VAL A 165 -15.77 -9.64 -5.80
C VAL A 165 -16.26 -8.86 -4.59
N ASP A 166 -15.87 -9.30 -3.40
CA ASP A 166 -16.16 -8.63 -2.13
C ASP A 166 -15.42 -7.29 -2.03
N HIS A 167 -14.16 -7.26 -2.45
CA HIS A 167 -13.31 -6.08 -2.33
C HIS A 167 -12.52 -5.81 -3.61
N VAL A 168 -12.42 -4.53 -3.97
CA VAL A 168 -11.51 -4.07 -5.02
C VAL A 168 -10.48 -3.12 -4.42
N VAL A 169 -9.19 -3.41 -4.62
CA VAL A 169 -8.07 -2.51 -4.31
C VAL A 169 -7.75 -1.71 -5.57
N GLU A 170 -8.25 -0.48 -5.60
CA GLU A 170 -8.24 0.42 -6.75
C GLU A 170 -7.08 1.42 -6.69
N VAL A 171 -6.32 1.46 -7.79
CA VAL A 171 -5.12 2.32 -7.95
C VAL A 171 -5.06 3.03 -9.31
N GLY A 172 -5.95 2.70 -10.25
CA GLY A 172 -6.02 3.25 -11.60
C GLY A 172 -6.67 4.64 -11.66
N GLY A 173 -7.54 4.96 -10.70
CA GLY A 173 -8.19 6.27 -10.61
C GLY A 173 -9.47 6.40 -11.44
N PRO A 174 -9.93 7.64 -11.73
CA PRO A 174 -11.25 7.90 -12.30
C PRO A 174 -11.59 7.13 -13.58
N GLY A 175 -10.58 6.80 -14.40
CA GLY A 175 -10.75 6.06 -15.64
C GLY A 175 -11.18 4.59 -15.45
N THR A 176 -10.97 4.01 -14.26
CA THR A 176 -11.28 2.60 -13.98
C THR A 176 -12.41 2.41 -12.97
N TRP A 177 -12.82 3.46 -12.25
CA TRP A 177 -13.83 3.36 -11.18
C TRP A 177 -15.13 2.68 -11.60
N MET A 178 -15.67 3.00 -12.78
CA MET A 178 -16.92 2.38 -13.24
C MET A 178 -16.77 0.89 -13.54
N GLN A 179 -15.60 0.46 -14.03
CA GLN A 179 -15.31 -0.96 -14.24
C GLN A 179 -15.11 -1.68 -12.90
N SER A 180 -14.44 -1.02 -11.95
CA SER A 180 -14.25 -1.53 -10.58
C SER A 180 -15.57 -1.72 -9.85
N LEU A 181 -16.49 -0.75 -9.94
CA LEU A 181 -17.84 -0.88 -9.40
C LEU A 181 -18.63 -2.01 -10.07
N ALA A 182 -18.49 -2.19 -11.39
CA ALA A 182 -19.15 -3.27 -12.12
C ALA A 182 -18.59 -4.68 -11.81
N ALA A 183 -17.38 -4.75 -11.25
CA ALA A 183 -16.74 -6.01 -10.83
C ALA A 183 -17.14 -6.45 -9.42
N LEU A 184 -17.75 -5.57 -8.62
CA LEU A 184 -18.18 -5.86 -7.25
C LEU A 184 -19.42 -6.74 -7.23
N LYS A 185 -19.51 -7.56 -6.18
CA LYS A 185 -20.77 -8.18 -5.78
C LYS A 185 -21.70 -7.17 -5.11
N TYR A 186 -22.95 -7.57 -4.88
CA TYR A 186 -23.83 -6.83 -3.95
C TYR A 186 -23.19 -6.77 -2.56
N ASP A 187 -23.21 -5.56 -1.97
CA ASP A 187 -22.54 -5.26 -0.69
C ASP A 187 -21.01 -5.36 -0.74
N GLY A 188 -20.43 -5.31 -1.95
CA GLY A 188 -18.98 -5.22 -2.12
C GLY A 188 -18.45 -3.79 -1.92
N GLU A 189 -17.15 -3.70 -1.62
CA GLU A 189 -16.49 -2.43 -1.30
C GLU A 189 -15.36 -2.08 -2.27
N LEU A 190 -15.33 -0.82 -2.70
CA LEU A 190 -14.25 -0.25 -3.50
C LEU A 190 -13.28 0.52 -2.60
N HIS A 191 -12.05 0.03 -2.48
CA HIS A 191 -10.98 0.65 -1.70
C HIS A 191 -10.08 1.48 -2.61
N VAL A 192 -10.26 2.80 -2.58
CA VAL A 192 -9.45 3.74 -3.39
C VAL A 192 -8.17 4.08 -2.64
N VAL A 193 -7.06 3.50 -3.10
CA VAL A 193 -5.77 3.58 -2.42
C VAL A 193 -4.84 4.65 -3.01
N GLY A 194 -5.14 5.06 -4.23
CA GLY A 194 -4.54 6.21 -4.89
C GLY A 194 -5.16 6.41 -6.27
N ALA A 195 -4.98 7.60 -6.84
CA ALA A 195 -5.28 7.85 -8.23
C ALA A 195 -3.96 8.17 -8.94
N GLN A 196 -3.68 7.51 -10.07
CA GLN A 196 -2.95 8.20 -11.13
C GLN A 196 -3.83 9.35 -11.60
N ALA A 197 -3.74 10.50 -10.92
CA ALA A 197 -4.27 11.71 -11.50
C ALA A 197 -3.40 12.00 -12.73
N GLU A 198 -4.02 12.11 -13.92
CA GLU A 198 -3.50 13.06 -14.90
C GLU A 198 -3.53 14.43 -14.23
N ALA A 199 -2.49 14.76 -13.47
CA ALA A 199 -2.26 16.13 -13.07
C ALA A 199 -1.83 16.88 -14.32
N ARG A 200 -2.81 17.38 -15.09
CA ARG A 200 -2.56 18.46 -16.04
C ARG A 200 -2.23 19.70 -15.21
N TYR A 201 -0.98 19.79 -14.76
CA TYR A 201 -0.46 21.04 -14.24
C TYR A 201 -0.47 22.03 -15.41
N CYS A 202 -1.28 23.09 -15.33
CA CYS A 202 -1.01 24.31 -16.08
C CYS A 202 0.33 24.85 -15.57
N GLN A 203 1.44 24.41 -16.19
CA GLN A 203 2.76 24.94 -15.88
C GLN A 203 2.83 26.36 -16.41
N VAL A 204 2.85 27.34 -15.51
CA VAL A 204 3.31 28.70 -15.80
C VAL A 204 4.80 28.72 -15.47
N TYR A 205 5.65 28.82 -16.49
CA TYR A 205 7.08 29.02 -16.32
C TYR A 205 7.34 30.48 -15.96
N ILE A 206 7.81 30.74 -14.73
CA ILE A 206 8.27 32.08 -14.31
C ILE A 206 9.79 32.10 -14.45
N LEU A 207 10.29 32.96 -15.34
CA LEU A 207 11.72 33.26 -15.46
C LEU A 207 12.12 34.18 -14.30
N THR A 208 12.87 33.65 -13.33
CA THR A 208 13.55 34.49 -12.33
C THR A 208 14.87 34.97 -12.92
N HIS A 209 14.97 36.27 -13.20
CA HIS A 209 16.22 36.91 -13.52
C HIS A 209 17.01 37.13 -12.22
N LEU A 210 18.21 36.55 -12.13
CA LEU A 210 19.28 37.08 -11.29
C LEU A 210 20.07 38.11 -12.09
#